data_AF-A0AAN7X4J7-F1
#
_entry.id   AF-A0AAN7X4J7-F1
#
_cell.length_a   1.000
_cell.length_b   1.000
_cell.length_c   1.000
_cell.angle_alpha   90.00
_cell.angle_beta   90.00
_cell.angle_gamma   90.00
#
_symmetry.space_group_name_H-M   'P 1'
#
loop_
_entity.id
_entity.type
_entity.pdbx_description
1 polymer ?
#
loop_
_entity_poly.entity_id
_entity_poly.type
_entity_poly.pdbx_seq_one_letter_code
_entity_poly.pdbx_strand_id
1 'polypeptide(L)'
;MPLHLSLEVVVQQGKLELIMHPVFLELIQVKWRLYGRLGAWLLLILNFLFNVSWTTVAISVSVNRESVDRYVLPQDWWRVLLVVVALLLTVQEVIKEVQDVIRSNRKLRLWQRWAERRLHDDLRCLHPMWPQEKVFLLDQIKQIRLMRGSYSQDLWNVFDWLVYSLLVASFSVHMADVLQPCSSLRTCSLRLFSVSIIFLWLRLMKHVRAFRLMGPFIVMLGNIVGDLMCFLFLYAEIFIPYACSFWIIFGGS
;
A
#
# COMPACT_ATOMS: atom_id res chain seq x y z
N MET A 1 -2.79 0.14 33.39
CA MET A 1 -3.54 0.89 32.37
C MET A 1 -2.55 1.55 31.43
N PRO A 2 -2.52 1.27 30.12
CA PRO A 2 -2.05 2.30 29.20
C PRO A 2 -3.24 3.22 28.96
N LEU A 3 -3.09 4.52 29.27
CA LEU A 3 -3.99 5.54 28.72
C LEU A 3 -3.86 5.45 27.19
N HIS A 4 -4.73 4.68 26.53
CA HIS A 4 -4.98 4.90 25.12
C HIS A 4 -5.51 6.32 25.02
N LEU A 5 -4.72 7.20 24.41
CA LEU A 5 -5.07 8.59 24.16
C LEU A 5 -6.46 8.59 23.51
N SER A 6 -7.43 9.31 24.08
CA SER A 6 -8.83 9.28 23.62
C SER A 6 -8.96 9.45 22.10
N LEU A 7 -8.08 10.27 21.51
CA LEU A 7 -7.94 10.45 20.06
C LEU A 7 -7.75 9.14 19.28
N GLU A 8 -6.94 8.22 19.77
CA GLU A 8 -6.63 6.96 19.09
C GLU A 8 -7.85 6.03 19.03
N VAL A 9 -8.61 5.97 20.12
CA VAL A 9 -9.86 5.21 20.18
C VAL A 9 -10.90 5.81 19.24
N VAL A 10 -10.99 7.13 19.18
CA VAL A 10 -11.91 7.84 18.27
C VAL A 10 -11.57 7.56 16.80
N VAL A 11 -10.28 7.58 16.44
CA VAL A 11 -9.82 7.25 15.08
C VAL A 11 -10.10 5.78 14.75
N GLN A 12 -9.85 4.85 15.66
CA GLN A 12 -10.12 3.42 15.43
C GLN A 12 -11.62 3.11 15.31
N GLN A 13 -12.47 3.84 16.01
CA GLN A 13 -13.93 3.70 15.92
C GLN A 13 -14.55 4.43 14.73
N GLY A 14 -13.77 5.16 13.92
CA GLY A 14 -14.27 5.86 12.74
C GLY A 14 -15.30 6.97 13.05
N LYS A 15 -15.35 7.48 14.29
CA LYS A 15 -16.30 8.51 14.70
C LYS A 15 -15.85 9.90 14.22
N LEU A 16 -16.05 10.16 12.92
CA LEU A 16 -15.60 11.38 12.24
C LEU A 16 -16.12 12.66 12.90
N GLU A 17 -17.38 12.67 13.38
CA GLU A 17 -17.97 13.82 14.06
C GLU A 17 -17.21 14.21 15.33
N LEU A 18 -16.76 13.21 16.09
CA LEU A 18 -16.01 13.43 17.32
C LEU A 18 -14.59 13.94 17.03
N ILE A 19 -13.99 13.57 15.89
CA ILE A 19 -12.68 14.09 15.44
C ILE A 19 -12.76 15.57 15.06
N MET A 20 -13.92 16.02 14.54
CA MET A 20 -14.12 17.41 14.11
C MET A 20 -14.25 18.40 15.27
N HIS A 21 -14.31 17.94 16.51
CA HIS A 21 -14.34 18.82 17.68
C HIS A 21 -13.07 19.70 17.72
N PRO A 22 -13.18 21.02 17.99
CA PRO A 22 -12.08 21.98 17.88
C PRO A 22 -10.84 21.59 18.69
N VAL A 23 -11.05 21.01 19.88
CA VAL A 23 -9.95 20.52 20.73
C VAL A 23 -9.12 19.43 20.06
N PHE A 24 -9.75 18.50 19.35
CA PHE A 24 -9.01 17.44 18.64
C PHE A 24 -8.31 17.98 17.40
N LEU A 25 -8.92 18.92 16.68
CA LEU A 25 -8.28 19.59 15.53
C LEU A 25 -7.02 20.36 15.93
N GLU A 26 -7.10 21.16 17.00
CA GLU A 26 -5.94 21.90 17.52
C GLU A 26 -4.84 20.94 18.01
N LEU A 27 -5.22 19.86 18.71
CA LEU A 27 -4.27 18.84 19.17
C LEU A 27 -3.55 18.17 17.98
N ILE A 28 -4.28 17.81 16.92
CA ILE A 28 -3.71 17.22 15.70
C ILE A 28 -2.77 18.22 15.03
N GLN A 29 -3.16 19.49 14.92
CA GLN A 29 -2.37 20.54 14.29
C GLN A 29 -1.06 20.79 15.03
N VAL A 30 -1.08 20.86 16.36
CA VAL A 30 0.12 21.03 17.19
C VAL A 30 1.05 19.82 17.05
N LYS A 31 0.52 18.59 17.12
CA LYS A 31 1.31 17.37 16.92
C LYS A 31 1.93 17.28 15.53
N TRP A 32 1.19 17.69 14.50
CA TRP A 32 1.71 17.75 13.14
C TRP A 32 2.85 18.74 13.02
N ARG A 33 2.72 19.93 13.60
CA ARG A 33 3.75 20.98 13.54
C ARG A 33 5.03 20.58 14.27
N LEU A 34 4.91 19.93 15.43
CA LEU A 34 6.05 19.56 16.28
C LEU A 34 6.78 18.30 15.80
N TYR A 35 6.04 17.24 15.44
CA TYR A 35 6.62 15.91 15.20
C TYR A 35 6.26 15.34 13.81
N GLY A 36 5.04 15.55 13.35
CA GLY A 36 4.54 14.91 12.12
C GLY A 36 5.18 15.43 10.84
N ARG A 37 5.38 16.75 10.73
CA ARG A 37 5.81 17.41 9.49
C ARG A 37 7.22 16.99 9.07
N LEU A 38 8.18 17.00 10.00
CA LEU A 38 9.57 16.63 9.69
C LEU A 38 9.68 15.15 9.30
N GLY A 39 9.00 14.27 10.05
CA GLY A 39 8.96 12.85 9.73
C GLY A 39 8.32 12.57 8.37
N ALA A 40 7.21 13.23 8.05
CA ALA A 40 6.53 13.09 6.76
C ALA A 40 7.42 13.55 5.59
N TRP A 41 8.11 14.69 5.73
CA TRP A 41 9.05 15.16 4.71
C TRP A 41 10.24 14.22 4.52
N LEU A 42 10.84 13.74 5.61
CA LEU A 42 11.95 12.78 5.53
C LEU A 42 11.50 11.49 4.83
N LEU A 43 10.34 10.97 5.19
CA LEU A 43 9.77 9.77 4.56
C LEU A 43 9.50 9.98 3.08
N LEU A 44 8.95 11.14 2.70
CA LEU A 44 8.67 11.49 1.32
C LEU A 44 9.97 11.60 0.50
N ILE A 45 10.98 12.29 1.02
CA ILE A 45 12.28 12.45 0.34
C ILE A 45 12.95 11.10 0.16
N LEU A 46 12.95 10.25 1.19
CA LEU A 46 13.56 8.92 1.08
C LEU A 46 12.85 8.05 0.05
N ASN A 47 11.52 8.08 0.01
CA ASN A 47 10.74 7.35 -1.00
C ASN A 47 10.93 7.93 -2.41
N PHE A 48 11.10 9.25 -2.53
CA PHE A 48 11.46 9.87 -3.80
C PHE A 48 12.85 9.44 -4.28
N LEU A 49 13.85 9.42 -3.39
CA LEU A 49 15.19 8.93 -3.70
C LEU A 49 15.19 7.44 -4.06
N PHE A 50 14.40 6.63 -3.36
CA PHE A 50 14.16 5.24 -3.71
C PHE A 50 13.61 5.11 -5.14
N ASN A 51 12.61 5.91 -5.50
CA ASN A 51 12.04 5.91 -6.85
C ASN A 51 13.08 6.29 -7.91
N VAL A 52 13.83 7.36 -7.67
CA VAL A 52 14.90 7.83 -8.57
C VAL A 52 16.02 6.78 -8.69
N SER A 53 16.37 6.08 -7.62
CA SER A 53 17.40 5.03 -7.67
C SER A 53 16.99 3.88 -8.60
N TRP A 54 15.76 3.37 -8.47
CA TRP A 54 15.26 2.28 -9.30
C TRP A 54 15.00 2.69 -10.74
N THR A 55 14.57 3.94 -10.99
CA THR A 55 14.47 4.43 -12.38
C THR A 55 15.83 4.56 -13.03
N THR A 56 16.85 5.02 -12.29
CA THR A 56 18.22 5.11 -12.79
C THR A 56 18.78 3.71 -13.10
N VAL A 57 18.52 2.72 -12.25
CA VAL A 57 18.87 1.31 -12.50
C VAL A 57 18.19 0.81 -13.77
N ALA A 58 16.88 1.03 -13.93
CA ALA A 58 16.15 0.56 -15.11
C ALA A 58 16.61 1.22 -16.41
N ILE A 59 16.90 2.54 -16.39
CA ILE A 59 17.47 3.27 -17.54
C ILE A 59 18.88 2.74 -17.84
N SER A 60 19.69 2.50 -16.81
CA SER A 60 21.04 1.93 -16.98
C SER A 60 21.02 0.54 -17.60
N VAL A 61 19.99 -0.27 -17.33
CA VAL A 61 19.77 -1.58 -17.96
C VAL A 61 19.24 -1.43 -19.40
N SER A 62 18.43 -0.41 -19.68
CA SER A 62 17.87 -0.21 -21.03
C SER A 62 18.86 0.36 -22.04
N VAL A 63 19.76 1.25 -21.62
CA VAL A 63 20.77 1.87 -22.50
C VAL A 63 21.76 0.82 -23.03
N ASN A 64 22.15 -0.16 -22.22
CA ASN A 64 23.08 -1.22 -22.62
C ASN A 64 22.39 -2.41 -23.29
N ARG A 65 21.27 -2.17 -23.98
CA ARG A 65 20.52 -3.24 -24.67
C ARG A 65 21.34 -3.92 -25.77
N GLU A 66 22.27 -3.19 -26.38
CA GLU A 66 23.03 -3.61 -27.58
C GLU A 66 24.45 -4.12 -27.29
N SER A 67 24.96 -3.95 -26.06
CA SER A 67 26.31 -4.42 -25.72
C SER A 67 26.34 -5.94 -25.50
N VAL A 68 27.32 -6.62 -26.09
CA VAL A 68 27.57 -8.07 -25.90
C VAL A 68 28.02 -8.33 -24.46
N ASP A 69 28.86 -7.44 -23.91
CA ASP A 69 29.25 -7.46 -22.51
C ASP A 69 28.26 -6.65 -21.67
N ARG A 70 27.74 -7.31 -20.63
CA ARG A 70 26.64 -6.79 -19.80
C ARG A 70 27.13 -5.81 -18.73
N TYR A 71 28.34 -6.05 -18.24
CA TYR A 71 29.11 -5.17 -17.36
C TYR A 71 30.57 -5.19 -17.80
N VAL A 72 31.10 -4.05 -18.22
CA VAL A 72 32.54 -3.92 -18.54
C VAL A 72 33.22 -3.22 -17.36
N LEU A 73 33.83 -4.01 -16.47
CA LEU A 73 34.64 -3.48 -15.36
C LEU A 73 36.00 -3.02 -15.94
N PRO A 74 36.53 -1.84 -15.56
CA PRO A 74 36.15 -0.97 -14.44
C PRO A 74 35.16 0.16 -14.76
N GLN A 75 34.81 0.39 -16.02
CA GLN A 75 34.05 1.59 -16.44
C GLN A 75 32.60 1.62 -15.89
N ASP A 76 32.01 0.45 -15.64
CA ASP A 76 30.64 0.27 -15.15
C ASP A 76 30.47 0.16 -13.62
N TRP A 77 31.50 0.46 -12.82
CA TRP A 77 31.45 0.30 -11.36
C TRP A 77 30.30 1.07 -10.68
N TRP A 78 29.96 2.25 -11.21
CA TRP A 78 28.89 3.11 -10.72
C TRP A 78 27.50 2.47 -10.87
N ARG A 79 27.30 1.61 -11.90
CA ARG A 79 26.04 0.88 -12.12
C ARG A 79 25.82 -0.16 -11.03
N VAL A 80 26.88 -0.86 -10.66
CA VAL A 80 26.86 -1.84 -9.55
C VAL A 80 26.56 -1.11 -8.24
N LEU A 81 27.21 0.04 -7.99
CA LEU A 81 26.93 0.86 -6.81
C LEU A 81 25.45 1.29 -6.75
N LEU A 82 24.87 1.76 -7.87
CA LEU A 82 23.45 2.14 -7.92
C LEU A 82 22.52 0.98 -7.60
N VAL A 83 22.79 -0.22 -8.13
CA VAL A 83 22.01 -1.43 -7.81
C VAL A 83 22.11 -1.76 -6.32
N VAL A 84 23.32 -1.70 -5.74
CA VAL A 84 23.52 -1.94 -4.30
C VAL A 84 22.74 -0.92 -3.46
N VAL A 85 22.78 0.36 -3.81
CA VAL A 85 22.02 1.41 -3.13
C VAL A 85 20.51 1.17 -3.25
N ALA A 86 20.00 0.85 -4.44
CA ALA A 86 18.58 0.57 -4.66
C ALA A 86 18.10 -0.67 -3.87
N LEU A 87 18.93 -1.70 -3.78
CA LEU A 87 18.64 -2.89 -2.97
C LEU A 87 18.62 -2.56 -1.47
N LEU A 88 19.58 -1.78 -0.96
CA LEU A 88 19.61 -1.35 0.44
C LEU A 88 18.37 -0.54 0.81
N LEU A 89 17.96 0.39 -0.06
CA LEU A 89 16.73 1.17 0.13
C LEU A 89 15.48 0.27 0.10
N THR A 90 15.43 -0.72 -0.80
CA THR A 90 14.35 -1.72 -0.84
C THR A 90 14.25 -2.49 0.48
N VAL A 91 15.39 -3.00 0.98
CA VAL A 91 15.43 -3.74 2.24
C VAL A 91 14.99 -2.85 3.41
N GLN A 92 15.44 -1.60 3.45
CA GLN A 92 15.03 -0.66 4.47
C GLN A 92 13.51 -0.42 4.46
N GLU A 93 12.91 -0.23 3.28
CA GLU A 93 11.46 -0.01 3.14
C GLU A 93 10.65 -1.27 3.51
N VAL A 94 11.09 -2.46 3.08
CA VAL A 94 10.47 -3.73 3.47
C VAL A 94 10.54 -3.95 4.98
N ILE A 95 11.66 -3.64 5.63
CA ILE A 95 11.79 -3.75 7.08
C ILE A 95 10.80 -2.81 7.79
N LYS A 96 10.65 -1.56 7.33
CA LYS A 96 9.67 -0.62 7.89
C LYS A 96 8.25 -1.14 7.74
N GLU A 97 7.88 -1.62 6.56
CA GLU A 97 6.55 -2.15 6.28
C GLU A 97 6.24 -3.37 7.15
N VAL A 98 7.20 -4.29 7.30
CA VAL A 98 7.08 -5.45 8.20
C VAL A 98 6.95 -5.02 9.66
N GLN A 99 7.72 -4.03 10.11
CA GLN A 99 7.59 -3.49 11.46
C GLN A 99 6.21 -2.91 11.71
N ASP A 100 5.64 -2.20 10.74
CA ASP A 100 4.30 -1.61 10.86
C ASP A 100 3.21 -2.68 10.87
N VAL A 101 3.33 -3.74 10.05
CA VAL A 101 2.45 -4.92 10.11
C VAL A 101 2.51 -5.57 11.49
N ILE A 102 3.72 -5.82 12.02
CA ILE A 102 3.90 -6.47 13.31
C ILE A 102 3.34 -5.61 14.44
N ARG A 103 3.64 -4.30 14.44
CA ARG A 103 3.13 -3.35 15.46
C ARG A 103 1.60 -3.26 15.42
N SER A 104 1.01 -3.15 14.23
CA SER A 104 -0.44 -3.11 14.03
C SER A 104 -1.11 -4.38 14.56
N ASN A 105 -0.59 -5.56 14.20
CA ASN A 105 -1.13 -6.84 14.64
C ASN A 105 -0.93 -7.08 16.15
N ARG A 106 0.21 -6.68 16.73
CA ARG A 106 0.43 -6.77 18.18
C ARG A 106 -0.57 -5.89 18.93
N LYS A 107 -0.76 -4.65 18.48
CA LYS A 107 -1.68 -3.69 19.08
C LYS A 107 -3.13 -4.18 19.02
N LEU A 108 -3.56 -4.67 17.86
CA LEU A 108 -4.89 -5.25 17.68
C LEU A 108 -5.11 -6.44 18.62
N ARG A 109 -4.17 -7.40 18.68
CA ARG A 109 -4.30 -8.57 19.55
C ARG A 109 -4.35 -8.21 21.03
N LEU A 110 -3.55 -7.25 21.46
CA LEU A 110 -3.57 -6.77 22.86
C LEU A 110 -4.92 -6.11 23.18
N TRP A 111 -5.41 -5.27 22.28
CA TRP A 111 -6.69 -4.61 22.42
C TRP A 111 -7.86 -5.62 22.41
N GLN A 112 -7.87 -6.58 21.48
CA GLN A 112 -8.87 -7.65 21.41
C GLN A 112 -8.91 -8.46 22.72
N ARG A 113 -7.74 -8.88 23.23
CA ARG A 113 -7.65 -9.61 24.50
C ARG A 113 -8.11 -8.78 25.70
N TRP A 114 -7.89 -7.47 25.67
CA TRP A 114 -8.35 -6.58 26.73
C TRP A 114 -9.87 -6.40 26.65
N ALA A 115 -10.40 -6.12 25.47
CA ALA A 115 -11.82 -5.89 25.24
C ALA A 115 -12.65 -7.16 25.51
N GLU A 116 -12.14 -8.32 25.09
CA GLU A 116 -12.78 -9.61 25.36
C GLU A 116 -12.84 -9.90 26.85
N ARG A 117 -11.75 -9.68 27.60
CA ARG A 117 -11.75 -9.84 29.06
C ARG A 117 -12.75 -8.92 29.74
N ARG A 118 -12.79 -7.64 29.33
CA ARG A 118 -13.73 -6.66 29.87
C ARG A 118 -15.19 -7.09 29.66
N LEU A 119 -15.54 -7.50 28.44
CA LEU A 119 -16.88 -7.98 28.11
C LEU A 119 -17.22 -9.29 28.85
N HIS A 120 -16.23 -10.16 29.07
CA HIS A 120 -16.42 -11.38 29.85
C HIS A 120 -16.71 -11.09 31.33
N ASP A 121 -16.02 -10.10 31.91
CA ASP A 121 -16.28 -9.66 33.28
C ASP A 121 -17.69 -9.05 33.40
N ASP A 122 -18.11 -8.23 32.43
CA ASP A 122 -19.46 -7.66 32.38
C ASP A 122 -20.53 -8.75 32.24
N LEU A 123 -20.27 -9.78 31.42
CA LEU A 123 -21.17 -10.94 31.25
C LEU A 123 -21.32 -11.78 32.53
N ARG A 124 -20.32 -11.79 33.42
CA ARG A 124 -20.40 -12.49 34.73
C ARG A 124 -21.30 -11.75 35.72
N CYS A 125 -21.36 -10.43 35.63
CA CYS A 125 -22.16 -9.57 36.50
C CYS A 125 -23.59 -9.34 35.99
N LEU A 126 -23.99 -10.04 34.93
CA LEU A 126 -25.26 -9.79 34.26
C LEU A 126 -26.46 -10.27 35.09
N HIS A 127 -27.47 -9.42 35.22
CA HIS A 127 -28.68 -9.78 35.94
C HIS A 127 -29.53 -10.78 35.12
N PRO A 128 -30.01 -11.89 35.72
CA PRO A 128 -30.71 -12.95 34.99
C PRO A 128 -32.01 -12.50 34.30
N MET A 129 -32.60 -11.37 34.69
CA MET A 129 -33.81 -10.83 34.05
C MET A 129 -33.57 -10.09 32.73
N TRP A 130 -32.33 -9.83 32.32
CA TRP A 130 -32.01 -9.05 31.11
C TRP A 130 -31.31 -9.91 30.03
N PRO A 131 -32.05 -10.82 29.37
CA PRO A 131 -31.48 -11.70 28.35
C PRO A 131 -31.02 -10.94 27.10
N GLN A 132 -31.61 -9.77 26.82
CA GLN A 132 -31.27 -8.92 25.67
C GLN A 132 -29.83 -8.39 25.77
N GLU A 133 -29.41 -7.98 26.97
CA GLU A 133 -28.06 -7.48 27.21
C GLU A 133 -27.02 -8.59 27.04
N LYS A 134 -27.35 -9.83 27.44
CA LYS A 134 -26.48 -11.00 27.19
C LYS A 134 -26.23 -11.22 25.71
N VAL A 135 -27.31 -11.18 24.90
CA VAL A 135 -27.21 -11.35 23.44
C VAL A 135 -26.38 -10.23 22.83
N PHE A 136 -26.60 -8.98 23.26
CA PHE A 136 -25.83 -7.83 22.81
C PHE A 136 -24.32 -7.97 23.11
N LEU A 137 -23.94 -8.36 24.33
CA LEU A 137 -22.53 -8.54 24.70
C LEU A 137 -21.88 -9.70 23.94
N LEU A 138 -22.60 -10.80 23.70
CA LEU A 138 -22.08 -11.91 22.89
C LEU A 138 -21.86 -11.48 21.43
N ASP A 139 -22.77 -10.69 20.86
CA ASP A 139 -22.60 -10.14 19.52
C ASP A 139 -21.40 -9.18 19.45
N GLN A 140 -21.21 -8.33 20.46
CA GLN A 140 -20.02 -7.48 20.59
C GLN A 140 -18.71 -8.28 20.60
N ILE A 141 -18.65 -9.38 21.37
CA ILE A 141 -17.48 -10.28 21.39
C ILE A 141 -17.22 -10.87 20.00
N LYS A 142 -18.28 -11.29 19.30
CA LYS A 142 -18.17 -11.81 17.93
C LYS A 142 -17.64 -10.74 16.96
N GLN A 143 -18.17 -9.52 17.03
CA GLN A 143 -17.70 -8.40 16.21
C GLN A 143 -16.22 -8.05 16.50
N ILE A 144 -15.79 -8.07 17.76
CA ILE A 144 -14.39 -7.79 18.14
C ILE A 144 -13.43 -8.84 17.58
N ARG A 145 -13.84 -10.11 17.54
CA ARG A 145 -13.06 -11.19 16.93
C ARG A 145 -12.98 -11.07 15.40
N LEU A 146 -14.04 -10.55 14.77
CA LEU A 146 -14.10 -10.34 13.32
C LEU A 146 -13.34 -9.09 12.86
N MET A 147 -13.02 -8.15 13.76
CA MET A 147 -12.28 -6.94 13.40
C MET A 147 -10.91 -7.29 12.79
N ARG A 148 -10.71 -6.83 11.56
CA ARG A 148 -9.44 -6.92 10.84
C ARG A 148 -8.52 -5.78 11.26
N GLY A 149 -7.21 -6.01 11.23
CA GLY A 149 -6.24 -4.97 11.57
C GLY A 149 -6.33 -3.77 10.63
N SER A 150 -6.18 -2.56 11.20
CA SER A 150 -6.19 -1.29 10.46
C SER A 150 -5.23 -1.28 9.25
N TYR A 151 -4.13 -2.04 9.34
CA TYR A 151 -3.19 -2.20 8.23
C TYR A 151 -3.81 -2.85 6.99
N SER A 152 -4.63 -3.90 7.15
CA SER A 152 -5.24 -4.62 6.02
C SER A 152 -6.47 -3.93 5.44
N GLN A 153 -6.99 -2.90 6.10
CA GLN A 153 -8.10 -2.10 5.59
C GLN A 153 -7.63 -1.03 4.59
N ASP A 154 -6.36 -0.65 4.63
CA ASP A 154 -5.79 0.35 3.73
C ASP A 154 -5.28 -0.30 2.44
N LEU A 155 -5.98 -0.04 1.32
CA LEU A 155 -5.66 -0.60 0.00
C LEU A 155 -4.23 -0.26 -0.47
N TRP A 156 -3.70 0.88 -0.04
CA TRP A 156 -2.34 1.31 -0.38
C TRP A 156 -1.27 0.35 0.15
N ASN A 157 -1.52 -0.33 1.27
CA ASN A 157 -0.58 -1.32 1.80
C ASN A 157 -0.52 -2.58 0.94
N VAL A 158 -1.66 -3.02 0.40
CA VAL A 158 -1.72 -4.14 -0.54
C VAL A 158 -1.00 -3.77 -1.84
N PHE A 159 -1.21 -2.55 -2.31
CA PHE A 159 -0.52 -2.01 -3.47
C PHE A 159 1.01 -2.00 -3.29
N ASP A 160 1.51 -1.58 -2.11
CA ASP A 160 2.95 -1.61 -1.81
C ASP A 160 3.56 -3.01 -1.93
N TRP A 161 2.90 -4.03 -1.38
CA TRP A 161 3.36 -5.42 -1.51
C TRP A 161 3.38 -5.91 -2.97
N LEU A 162 2.43 -5.45 -3.79
CA LEU A 162 2.42 -5.72 -5.23
C LEU A 162 3.61 -5.06 -5.93
N VAL A 163 3.95 -3.81 -5.57
CA VAL A 163 5.13 -3.13 -6.13
C VAL A 163 6.42 -3.84 -5.73
N TYR A 164 6.55 -4.24 -4.47
CA TYR A 164 7.73 -4.97 -4.02
C TYR A 164 7.89 -6.34 -4.69
N SER A 165 6.81 -7.09 -4.86
CA SER A 165 6.87 -8.38 -5.54
C SER A 165 7.27 -8.22 -7.01
N LEU A 166 6.77 -7.18 -7.67
CA LEU A 166 7.12 -6.84 -9.05
C LEU A 166 8.59 -6.38 -9.19
N LEU A 167 9.11 -5.62 -8.22
CA LEU A 167 10.53 -5.26 -8.15
C LEU A 167 11.44 -6.48 -7.93
N VAL A 168 11.06 -7.38 -7.02
CA VAL A 168 11.82 -8.62 -6.79
C VAL A 168 11.79 -9.50 -8.04
N ALA A 169 10.66 -9.61 -8.73
CA ALA A 169 10.54 -10.36 -9.97
C ALA A 169 11.41 -9.75 -11.09
N SER A 170 11.34 -8.44 -11.31
CA SER A 170 12.17 -7.76 -12.33
C SER A 170 13.66 -7.90 -12.03
N PHE A 171 14.08 -7.71 -10.78
CA PHE A 171 15.47 -7.93 -10.36
C PHE A 171 15.91 -9.39 -10.53
N SER A 172 15.06 -10.36 -10.19
CA SER A 172 15.38 -11.79 -10.34
C SER A 172 15.55 -12.20 -11.80
N VAL A 173 14.68 -11.70 -12.70
CA VAL A 173 14.81 -11.93 -14.15
C VAL A 173 16.06 -11.27 -14.70
N HIS A 174 16.42 -10.07 -14.23
CA HIS A 174 17.68 -9.41 -14.59
C HIS A 174 18.90 -10.20 -14.12
N MET A 175 18.88 -10.69 -12.88
CA MET A 175 19.96 -11.53 -12.35
C MET A 175 20.11 -12.82 -13.16
N ALA A 176 19.00 -13.47 -13.52
CA ALA A 176 19.01 -14.65 -14.38
C ALA A 176 19.57 -14.34 -15.78
N ASP A 177 19.19 -13.20 -16.37
CA ASP A 177 19.75 -12.75 -17.65
C ASP A 177 21.27 -12.60 -17.53
N VAL A 178 21.78 -11.97 -16.46
CA VAL A 178 23.22 -11.77 -16.19
C VAL A 178 23.98 -13.10 -16.13
N LEU A 179 23.44 -14.10 -15.43
CA LEU A 179 24.07 -15.42 -15.27
C LEU A 179 23.99 -16.28 -16.53
N GLN A 180 22.88 -16.19 -17.28
CA GLN A 180 22.64 -16.97 -18.49
C GLN A 180 22.17 -16.05 -19.62
N PRO A 181 23.09 -15.58 -20.48
CA PRO A 181 22.73 -14.65 -21.52
C PRO A 181 21.68 -15.20 -22.50
N CYS A 182 20.47 -14.65 -22.44
CA CYS A 182 19.36 -15.07 -23.30
C CYS A 182 18.58 -13.86 -23.81
N SER A 183 18.35 -13.80 -25.13
CA SER A 183 17.63 -12.68 -25.77
C SER A 183 16.21 -12.50 -25.25
N SER A 184 15.53 -13.60 -24.91
CA SER A 184 14.18 -13.62 -24.34
C SER A 184 14.15 -13.08 -22.91
N LEU A 185 15.10 -13.48 -22.06
CA LEU A 185 15.19 -13.01 -20.68
C LEU A 185 15.46 -11.50 -20.61
N ARG A 186 16.35 -10.99 -21.47
CA ARG A 186 16.60 -9.55 -21.61
C ARG A 186 15.33 -8.77 -21.96
N THR A 187 14.58 -9.24 -22.96
CA THR A 187 13.33 -8.56 -23.38
C THR A 187 12.28 -8.60 -22.27
N CYS A 188 12.19 -9.72 -21.56
CA CYS A 188 11.30 -9.86 -20.40
C CYS A 188 11.69 -8.92 -19.25
N SER A 189 12.98 -8.87 -18.89
CA SER A 189 13.54 -7.97 -17.87
C SER A 189 13.19 -6.51 -18.16
N LEU A 190 13.42 -6.05 -19.40
CA LEU A 190 13.11 -4.67 -19.80
C LEU A 190 11.62 -4.34 -19.72
N ARG A 191 10.76 -5.26 -20.17
CA ARG A 191 9.29 -5.09 -20.07
C ARG A 191 8.85 -5.04 -18.62
N LEU A 192 9.36 -5.93 -17.78
CA LEU A 192 9.06 -5.97 -16.35
C LEU A 192 9.53 -4.69 -15.65
N PHE A 193 10.74 -4.19 -15.92
CA PHE A 193 11.21 -2.92 -15.36
C PHE A 193 10.35 -1.74 -15.81
N SER A 194 9.97 -1.68 -17.09
CA SER A 194 9.09 -0.61 -17.61
C SER A 194 7.76 -0.55 -16.87
N VAL A 195 7.13 -1.71 -16.63
CA VAL A 195 5.88 -1.78 -15.88
C VAL A 195 6.12 -1.45 -14.40
N SER A 196 7.19 -1.97 -13.81
CA SER A 196 7.56 -1.75 -12.41
C SER A 196 7.70 -0.26 -12.06
N ILE A 197 8.38 0.51 -12.90
CA ILE A 197 8.61 1.94 -12.67
C ILE A 197 7.30 2.72 -12.59
N ILE A 198 6.31 2.40 -13.43
CA ILE A 198 5.01 3.09 -13.42
C ILE A 198 4.34 2.89 -12.05
N PHE A 199 4.26 1.64 -11.59
CA PHE A 199 3.69 1.32 -10.28
C PHE A 199 4.49 1.92 -9.12
N LEU A 200 5.82 2.00 -9.25
CA LEU A 200 6.73 2.63 -8.29
C LEU A 200 6.44 4.12 -8.08
N TRP A 201 6.18 4.86 -9.17
CA TRP A 201 5.82 6.28 -9.09
C TRP A 201 4.40 6.48 -8.55
N LEU A 202 3.45 5.64 -8.94
CA LEU A 202 2.09 5.66 -8.38
C LEU A 202 2.11 5.43 -6.86
N ARG A 203 3.01 4.58 -6.36
CA ARG A 203 3.19 4.33 -4.93
C ARG A 203 3.53 5.59 -4.14
N LEU A 204 4.18 6.59 -4.74
CA LEU A 204 4.52 7.85 -4.07
C LEU A 204 3.28 8.58 -3.51
N MET A 205 2.11 8.36 -4.11
CA MET A 205 0.84 8.93 -3.67
C MET A 205 0.48 8.53 -2.24
N LYS A 206 0.84 7.32 -1.77
CA LYS A 206 0.66 6.88 -0.37
C LYS A 206 1.31 7.85 0.61
N HIS A 207 2.52 8.33 0.30
CA HIS A 207 3.29 9.23 1.16
C HIS A 207 2.80 10.68 1.06
N VAL A 208 2.33 11.10 -0.11
CA VAL A 208 1.74 12.43 -0.32
C VAL A 208 0.38 12.57 0.39
N ARG A 209 -0.35 11.46 0.61
CA ARG A 209 -1.64 11.44 1.31
C ARG A 209 -1.58 12.04 2.73
N ALA A 210 -0.43 12.00 3.39
CA ALA A 210 -0.24 12.55 4.73
C ALA A 210 -0.37 14.09 4.79
N PHE A 211 -0.23 14.79 3.66
CA PHE A 211 -0.32 16.24 3.60
C PHE A 211 -1.78 16.69 3.46
N ARG A 212 -2.21 17.62 4.33
CA ARG A 212 -3.60 18.12 4.39
C ARG A 212 -4.13 18.67 3.05
N LEU A 213 -3.25 19.25 2.23
CA LEU A 213 -3.59 19.77 0.91
C LEU A 213 -3.87 18.66 -0.12
N MET A 214 -3.07 17.60 -0.13
CA MET A 214 -3.11 16.57 -1.18
C MET A 214 -3.91 15.31 -0.80
N GLY A 215 -4.07 15.06 0.50
CA GLY A 215 -4.83 13.91 1.02
C GLY A 215 -6.24 13.79 0.42
N PRO A 216 -7.08 14.85 0.44
CA PRO A 216 -8.43 14.79 -0.12
C PRO A 216 -8.46 14.45 -1.61
N PHE A 217 -7.52 15.00 -2.41
CA PHE A 217 -7.43 14.71 -3.85
C PHE A 217 -7.10 13.24 -4.12
N ILE A 218 -6.18 12.66 -3.35
CA ILE A 218 -5.79 11.25 -3.50
C ILE A 218 -6.95 10.31 -3.17
N VAL A 219 -7.72 10.62 -2.12
CA VAL A 219 -8.92 9.84 -1.76
C VAL A 219 -9.99 9.97 -2.84
N MET A 220 -10.21 11.18 -3.36
CA MET A 220 -11.16 11.43 -4.44
C MET A 220 -10.79 10.66 -5.72
N LEU A 221 -9.49 10.61 -6.07
CA LEU A 221 -9.01 9.86 -7.25
C LEU A 221 -9.29 8.35 -7.10
N GLY A 222 -9.16 7.81 -5.90
CA GLY A 222 -9.55 6.42 -5.61
C GLY A 222 -11.04 6.14 -5.87
N ASN A 223 -11.92 7.07 -5.47
CA ASN A 223 -13.35 6.95 -5.73
C ASN A 223 -13.66 7.04 -7.24
N ILE A 224 -13.03 7.97 -7.95
CA ILE A 224 -13.20 8.14 -9.40
C ILE A 224 -12.79 6.86 -10.16
N VAL A 225 -11.71 6.19 -9.75
CA VAL A 225 -11.31 4.91 -10.38
C VAL A 225 -12.40 3.84 -10.22
N GLY A 226 -13.07 3.78 -9.06
CA GLY A 226 -14.21 2.89 -8.86
C GLY A 226 -15.35 3.19 -9.84
N ASP A 227 -15.69 4.47 -9.99
CA ASP A 227 -16.74 4.91 -10.92
C ASP A 227 -16.37 4.62 -12.38
N LEU A 228 -15.11 4.82 -12.76
CA LEU A 228 -14.59 4.50 -14.10
C LEU A 228 -14.67 3.00 -14.41
N MET A 229 -14.45 2.12 -13.43
CA MET A 229 -14.59 0.68 -13.64
C MET A 229 -16.05 0.27 -13.87
N CYS A 230 -17.00 0.89 -13.16
CA CYS A 230 -18.42 0.72 -13.41
C CYS A 230 -18.80 1.20 -14.82
N PHE A 231 -18.27 2.35 -15.24
CA PHE A 231 -18.48 2.86 -16.61
C PHE A 231 -17.87 1.93 -17.67
N LEU A 232 -16.66 1.42 -17.44
CA LEU A 232 -16.00 0.47 -18.34
C LEU A 232 -16.80 -0.83 -18.49
N PHE A 233 -17.42 -1.32 -17.40
CA PHE A 233 -18.31 -2.47 -17.44
C PHE A 233 -19.53 -2.22 -18.33
N LEU A 234 -20.23 -1.09 -18.13
CA LEU A 234 -21.37 -0.70 -18.97
C LEU A 234 -20.97 -0.52 -20.44
N TYR A 235 -19.81 0.09 -20.68
CA TYR A 235 -19.27 0.25 -22.02
C TYR A 235 -19.00 -1.11 -22.69
N ALA A 236 -18.38 -2.06 -21.97
CA ALA A 236 -18.13 -3.40 -22.47
C ALA A 236 -19.42 -4.17 -22.77
N GLU A 237 -20.45 -4.03 -21.93
CA GLU A 237 -21.75 -4.68 -22.13
C GLU A 237 -22.46 -4.20 -23.40
N ILE A 238 -22.24 -2.95 -23.82
CA ILE A 238 -22.77 -2.43 -25.09
C ILE A 238 -21.84 -2.75 -26.26
N PHE A 239 -20.53 -2.59 -26.06
CA PHE A 239 -19.53 -2.71 -27.12
C PHE A 239 -19.35 -4.15 -27.59
N ILE A 240 -19.35 -5.14 -26.69
CA ILE A 240 -19.14 -6.55 -27.06
C ILE A 240 -20.26 -7.05 -27.99
N PRO A 241 -21.56 -6.92 -27.67
CA PRO A 241 -22.64 -7.33 -28.58
C PRO A 241 -22.62 -6.56 -29.91
N TYR A 242 -22.29 -5.27 -29.88
CA TYR A 242 -22.15 -4.47 -31.09
C TYR A 242 -21.01 -4.97 -31.99
N ALA A 243 -19.83 -5.24 -31.43
CA ALA A 243 -18.71 -5.79 -32.17
C ALA A 243 -19.03 -7.18 -32.76
N CYS A 244 -19.72 -8.02 -31.99
CA CYS A 244 -20.19 -9.32 -32.46
C CYS A 244 -21.20 -9.20 -33.61
N SER A 245 -22.21 -8.31 -33.50
CA SER A 245 -23.21 -8.13 -34.56
C SER A 245 -22.60 -7.56 -35.83
N PHE A 246 -21.67 -6.60 -35.71
CA PHE A 246 -20.91 -6.07 -36.84
C PHE A 246 -20.09 -7.15 -37.53
N TRP A 247 -19.37 -7.98 -36.77
CA TRP A 247 -18.59 -9.10 -37.33
C TRP A 247 -19.47 -10.13 -38.04
N ILE A 248 -20.66 -10.45 -37.53
CA ILE A 248 -21.59 -11.37 -38.18
C ILE A 248 -22.05 -10.84 -39.55
N ILE A 249 -22.29 -9.52 -39.66
CA ILE A 249 -22.78 -8.91 -40.90
C ILE A 249 -21.66 -8.73 -41.94
N PHE A 250 -20.45 -8.34 -41.50
CA PHE A 250 -19.38 -7.88 -42.40
C PHE A 250 -18.10 -8.71 -42.37
N GLY A 251 -17.89 -9.57 -41.38
CA GLY A 251 -16.65 -10.33 -41.20
C GLY A 251 -16.61 -11.68 -41.92
N GLY A 252 -17.68 -12.05 -42.63
CA GLY A 252 -17.85 -13.32 -43.33
C GLY A 252 -17.53 -13.29 -44.83
N SER A 253 -16.71 -12.35 -45.30
CA SER A 253 -16.16 -12.33 -46.67
C SER A 253 -14.66 -12.54 -46.67
#